data_AF-A0A5N7DIK4-F1
#
_entry.id   AF-A0A5N7DIK4-F1
#
_cell.length_a   1.000
_cell.length_b   1.000
_cell.length_c   1.000
_cell.angle_alpha   90.00
_cell.angle_beta   90.00
_cell.angle_gamma   90.00
#
_symmetry.space_group_name_H-M   'P 1'
#
loop_
_entity.id
_entity.type
_entity.pdbx_description
1 polymer ?
#
loop_
_entity_poly.entity_id
_entity_poly.type
_entity_poly.pdbx_seq_one_letter_code
_entity_poly.pdbx_strand_id
1 'polypeptide(L)'
;MYPLFASIVPYFGCLGWQRKATNTPSQDPLFSILKDGKSLINGCPAFQRHYIEQQVGDSYTIVRQVSMCDFKEGGQTFTTFWTETFNIEERMLRKSERGRELLEDYDICKRPNR
;
A
#
# COMPACT_ATOMS: atom_id res chain seq x y z
N MET A 1 2.07 27.84 -61.89
CA MET A 1 1.95 26.41 -62.20
C MET A 1 2.05 25.64 -60.90
N TYR A 2 0.97 24.98 -60.48
CA TYR A 2 0.98 23.94 -59.44
C TYR A 2 1.46 22.61 -60.06
N PRO A 3 1.98 21.68 -59.24
CA PRO A 3 1.12 20.60 -58.73
C PRO A 3 1.21 20.55 -57.18
N LEU A 4 0.17 20.37 -56.37
CA LEU A 4 -0.90 19.37 -56.25
C LEU A 4 -0.47 17.98 -55.74
N PHE A 5 -0.91 17.72 -54.50
CA PHE A 5 -1.25 16.46 -53.80
C PHE A 5 -0.16 15.56 -53.17
N ALA A 6 -0.14 15.52 -51.81
CA ALA A 6 -0.51 14.34 -50.98
C ALA A 6 -0.50 14.72 -49.48
N SER A 7 -1.67 14.77 -48.83
CA SER A 7 -2.15 13.82 -47.80
C SER A 7 -1.67 14.12 -46.36
N ILE A 8 -2.49 14.77 -45.51
CA ILE A 8 -3.36 14.17 -44.46
C ILE A 8 -2.58 13.42 -43.33
N VAL A 9 -2.33 14.18 -42.24
CA VAL A 9 -2.52 13.96 -40.76
C VAL A 9 -2.40 12.55 -40.10
N PRO A 10 -2.43 12.41 -38.76
CA PRO A 10 -1.30 12.33 -37.81
C PRO A 10 -1.29 11.01 -36.99
N TYR A 11 -0.16 10.34 -36.73
CA TYR A 11 -0.22 9.17 -35.83
C TYR A 11 0.92 9.11 -34.80
N PHE A 12 0.50 9.31 -33.54
CA PHE A 12 1.11 8.88 -32.27
C PHE A 12 2.47 9.46 -31.86
N GLY A 13 2.46 10.70 -31.39
CA GLY A 13 3.43 11.18 -30.40
C GLY A 13 2.83 11.08 -29.01
N CYS A 14 3.07 9.94 -28.34
CA CYS A 14 2.85 9.65 -26.92
C CYS A 14 2.17 10.77 -26.10
N LEU A 15 0.84 10.67 -25.96
CA LEU A 15 0.17 11.18 -24.76
C LEU A 15 0.77 10.42 -23.59
N GLY A 16 1.84 10.96 -23.01
CA GLY A 16 2.33 10.55 -21.72
C GLY A 16 1.17 10.73 -20.77
N TRP A 17 0.52 9.62 -20.41
CA TRP A 17 -0.33 9.54 -19.24
C TRP A 17 0.60 9.72 -18.04
N GLN A 18 1.03 10.96 -17.82
CA GLN A 18 1.52 11.40 -16.55
C GLN A 18 0.33 11.26 -15.63
N ARG A 19 0.26 10.14 -14.89
CA ARG A 19 -0.67 10.00 -13.78
C ARG A 19 -0.40 11.20 -12.88
N LYS A 20 -1.24 12.24 -12.98
CA LYS A 20 -1.42 13.18 -11.89
C LYS A 20 -1.68 12.29 -10.69
N ALA A 21 -0.74 12.22 -9.76
CA ALA A 21 -1.04 11.78 -8.41
C ALA A 21 -2.00 12.84 -7.88
N THR A 22 -3.28 12.63 -8.16
CA THR A 22 -4.35 13.38 -7.54
C THR A 22 -4.22 13.02 -6.06
N ASN A 23 -3.58 13.90 -5.29
CA ASN A 23 -3.64 13.91 -3.83
C ASN A 23 -5.07 14.28 -3.41
N THR A 24 -6.06 13.54 -3.92
CA THR A 24 -7.35 13.45 -3.26
C THR A 24 -7.05 12.76 -1.93
N PRO A 25 -7.37 13.38 -0.78
CA PRO A 25 -7.29 12.68 0.48
C PRO A 25 -8.12 11.41 0.31
N SER A 26 -7.49 10.26 0.52
CA SER A 26 -8.21 8.99 0.49
C SER A 26 -9.38 9.12 1.46
N GLN A 27 -10.60 8.89 0.98
CA GLN A 27 -11.77 8.78 1.86
C GLN A 27 -11.73 7.49 2.70
N ASP A 28 -10.70 6.66 2.52
CA ASP A 28 -10.47 5.49 3.34
C ASP A 28 -10.09 5.92 4.77
N PRO A 29 -10.96 5.60 5.77
CA PRO A 29 -10.74 5.99 7.17
C PRO A 29 -9.50 5.36 7.79
N LEU A 30 -8.94 4.30 7.18
CA LEU A 30 -7.78 3.58 7.66
C LEU A 30 -6.54 3.81 6.81
N PHE A 31 -6.55 4.72 5.82
CA PHE A 31 -5.40 4.92 4.92
C PHE A 31 -4.07 5.23 5.64
N SER A 32 -4.12 5.97 6.75
CA SER A 32 -2.93 6.31 7.55
C SER A 32 -2.46 5.16 8.45
N ILE A 33 -3.32 4.16 8.68
CA ILE A 33 -3.06 3.01 9.56
C ILE A 33 -2.73 1.78 8.72
N LEU A 34 -3.50 1.47 7.69
CA LEU A 34 -3.32 0.30 6.85
C LEU A 34 -2.63 0.68 5.55
N LYS A 35 -1.31 0.82 5.62
CA LYS A 35 -0.47 1.08 4.46
C LYS A 35 0.68 0.09 4.41
N ASP A 36 0.59 -0.84 3.46
CA ASP A 36 1.67 -1.77 3.18
C ASP A 36 2.66 -1.16 2.18
N GLY A 37 3.90 -1.64 2.25
CA GLY A 37 4.93 -1.32 1.27
C GLY A 37 6.03 -0.42 1.80
N LYS A 38 6.74 0.21 0.86
CA LYS A 38 7.91 1.05 1.15
C LYS A 38 7.47 2.39 1.75
N SER A 39 8.18 2.80 2.78
CA SER A 39 8.00 4.08 3.48
C SER A 39 9.36 4.65 3.89
N LEU A 40 9.36 5.87 4.41
CA LEU A 40 10.52 6.50 5.02
C LEU A 40 10.20 6.77 6.49
N ILE A 41 11.06 6.29 7.40
CA ILE A 41 10.98 6.57 8.83
C ILE A 41 12.27 7.30 9.19
N ASN A 42 12.16 8.55 9.64
CA ASN A 42 13.31 9.42 9.92
C ASN A 42 14.31 9.55 8.75
N GLY A 43 13.81 9.49 7.51
CA GLY A 43 14.64 9.52 6.30
C GLY A 43 15.23 8.17 5.89
N CYS A 44 15.07 7.13 6.70
CA CYS A 44 15.59 5.79 6.43
C CYS A 44 14.54 4.92 5.71
N PRO A 45 14.93 4.12 4.70
CA PRO A 45 14.04 3.18 4.03
C PRO A 45 13.43 2.19 5.01
N ALA A 46 12.11 2.11 5.01
CA ALA A 46 11.36 1.16 5.80
C ALA A 46 10.34 0.40 4.94
N PHE A 47 10.00 -0.80 5.37
CA PHE A 47 8.94 -1.60 4.79
C PHE A 47 7.95 -2.00 5.88
N GLN A 48 6.67 -1.77 5.61
CA GLN A 48 5.57 -2.07 6.52
C GLN A 48 4.67 -3.14 5.89
N ARG A 49 4.23 -4.09 6.70
CA ARG A 49 3.22 -5.08 6.31
C ARG A 49 2.24 -5.31 7.43
N HIS A 50 0.97 -5.44 7.11
CA HIS A 50 -0.09 -5.77 8.05
C HIS A 50 -0.60 -7.20 7.86
N TYR A 51 -1.03 -7.82 8.96
CA TYR A 51 -1.82 -9.04 8.94
C TYR A 51 -2.77 -9.07 10.15
N ILE A 52 -3.82 -9.88 10.08
CA ILE A 52 -4.72 -10.12 11.21
C ILE A 52 -4.20 -11.30 12.02
N GLU A 53 -3.98 -11.10 13.31
CA GLU A 53 -3.53 -12.15 14.23
C GLU A 53 -4.72 -12.94 14.80
N GLN A 54 -5.77 -12.23 15.22
CA GLN A 54 -6.92 -12.83 15.85
C GLN A 54 -8.19 -12.00 15.67
N GLN A 55 -9.33 -12.65 15.88
CA GLN A 55 -10.65 -12.03 15.94
C GLN A 55 -11.30 -12.36 17.28
N VAL A 56 -11.85 -11.34 17.94
CA VAL A 56 -12.63 -11.48 19.17
C VAL A 56 -13.95 -10.74 18.98
N GLY A 57 -15.03 -11.49 18.78
CA GLY A 57 -16.32 -10.92 18.39
C GLY A 57 -16.20 -10.15 17.06
N ASP A 58 -16.60 -8.88 17.08
CA ASP A 58 -16.56 -7.98 15.92
C ASP A 58 -15.25 -7.18 15.80
N SER A 59 -14.26 -7.44 16.66
CA SER A 59 -12.97 -6.75 16.67
C SER A 59 -11.85 -7.67 16.18
N TYR A 60 -10.95 -7.10 15.38
CA TYR A 60 -9.79 -7.78 14.82
C TYR A 60 -8.51 -7.14 15.35
N THR A 61 -7.59 -7.98 15.83
CA THR A 61 -6.24 -7.54 16.20
C THR A 61 -5.37 -7.59 14.95
N ILE A 62 -4.94 -6.42 14.50
CA ILE A 62 -4.06 -6.24 13.35
C ILE A 62 -2.65 -6.01 13.85
N VAL A 63 -1.72 -6.78 13.33
CA VAL A 63 -0.28 -6.62 13.59
C VAL A 63 0.36 -5.97 12.37
N ARG A 64 1.04 -4.84 12.59
CA ARG A 64 1.95 -4.23 11.63
C ARG A 64 3.36 -4.68 11.96
N GLN A 65 4.01 -5.34 11.02
CA GLN A 65 5.45 -5.57 11.04
C GLN A 65 6.15 -4.41 10.34
N VAL A 66 7.12 -3.82 11.02
CA VAL A 66 7.97 -2.77 10.44
C VAL A 66 9.40 -3.28 10.41
N SER A 67 10.02 -3.12 9.24
CA SER A 67 11.45 -3.32 9.04
C SER A 67 12.06 -2.03 8.54
N MET A 68 13.15 -1.59 9.16
CA MET A 68 13.82 -0.35 8.80
C MET A 68 15.31 -0.61 8.62
N CYS A 69 15.86 -0.20 7.48
CA CYS A 69 17.29 -0.26 7.22
C CYS A 69 17.90 1.11 7.52
N ASP A 70 18.82 1.14 8.48
CA ASP A 70 19.54 2.34 8.89
C ASP A 70 21.05 2.19 8.63
N PHE A 71 21.74 3.32 8.48
CA PHE A 71 23.18 3.38 8.25
C PHE A 71 23.85 4.00 9.45
N LYS A 72 24.82 3.29 10.04
CA LYS A 72 25.68 3.88 11.09
C LYS A 72 26.82 4.67 10.47
N GLU A 73 27.38 5.61 11.26
CA GLU A 73 28.68 6.22 10.96
C GLU A 73 29.72 5.11 10.75
N GLY A 74 30.25 4.99 9.53
CA GLY A 74 31.09 3.88 9.08
C GLY A 74 30.53 3.02 7.95
N GLY A 75 29.30 3.31 7.47
CA GLY A 75 28.72 2.66 6.29
C GLY A 75 28.15 1.25 6.54
N GLN A 76 28.12 0.81 7.80
CA GLN A 76 27.50 -0.45 8.19
C GLN A 76 25.97 -0.30 8.16
N THR A 77 25.29 -1.19 7.45
CA THR A 77 23.84 -1.32 7.45
C THR A 77 23.39 -2.12 8.67
N PHE A 78 22.36 -1.64 9.36
CA PHE A 78 21.66 -2.40 10.39
C PHE A 78 20.16 -2.38 10.09
N THR A 79 19.51 -3.53 10.25
CA THR A 79 18.06 -3.63 10.08
C THR A 79 17.40 -3.79 11.44
N THR A 80 16.51 -2.85 11.75
CA THR A 80 15.67 -2.90 12.96
C THR A 80 14.30 -3.45 12.59
N PHE A 81 13.76 -4.30 13.44
CA PHE A 81 12.42 -4.88 13.29
C PHE A 81 11.61 -4.65 14.55
N TRP A 82 10.36 -4.23 14.41
CA TRP A 82 9.40 -4.16 15.52
C TRP A 82 7.99 -4.41 15.02
N THR A 83 7.08 -4.60 15.96
CA THR A 83 5.66 -4.81 15.69
C THR A 83 4.81 -3.77 16.41
N GLU A 84 3.73 -3.37 15.76
CA GLU A 84 2.69 -2.51 16.33
C GLU A 84 1.36 -3.24 16.23
N THR A 85 0.51 -3.13 17.25
CA THR A 85 -0.78 -3.82 17.32
C THR A 85 -1.92 -2.83 17.39
N PHE A 86 -2.95 -3.06 16.58
CA PHE A 86 -4.16 -2.25 16.53
C PHE A 86 -5.38 -3.13 16.72
N ASN A 87 -6.36 -2.68 17.50
CA ASN A 87 -7.67 -3.30 17.54
C ASN A 87 -8.62 -2.49 16.67
N ILE A 88 -9.14 -3.10 15.60
CA ILE A 88 -10.02 -2.44 14.64
C ILE A 88 -11.29 -3.26 14.49
N GLU A 89 -12.43 -2.59 14.62
CA GLU A 89 -13.74 -3.19 14.40
C GLU A 89 -13.96 -3.56 12.93
N GLU A 90 -14.68 -4.65 12.68
CA GLU A 90 -14.96 -5.16 11.35
C GLU A 90 -15.60 -4.10 10.43
N ARG A 91 -16.53 -3.31 10.97
CA ARG A 91 -17.24 -2.26 10.21
C ARG A 91 -16.30 -1.18 9.68
N MET A 92 -15.16 -0.96 10.32
CA MET A 92 -14.14 -0.01 9.87
C MET A 92 -13.27 -0.66 8.79
N LEU A 93 -12.89 -1.93 8.98
CA LEU A 93 -12.13 -2.68 7.97
C LEU A 93 -12.89 -2.83 6.66
N ARG A 94 -14.19 -3.09 6.72
CA ARG A 94 -15.06 -3.18 5.52
C ARG A 94 -15.18 -1.87 4.74
N LYS A 95 -14.91 -0.73 5.37
CA LYS A 95 -14.90 0.60 4.72
C LYS A 95 -13.54 0.96 4.12
N SER A 96 -12.50 0.20 4.42
CA SER A 96 -11.16 0.37 3.87
C SER A 96 -10.93 -0.62 2.74
N GLU A 97 -10.25 -0.20 1.68
CA GLU A 97 -9.85 -1.12 0.62
C GLU A 97 -8.89 -2.16 1.17
N ARG A 98 -7.81 -1.70 1.82
CA ARG A 98 -6.83 -2.59 2.44
C ARG A 98 -7.41 -3.39 3.60
N GLY A 99 -8.32 -2.81 4.36
CA GLY A 99 -9.03 -3.52 5.43
C GLY A 99 -9.83 -4.72 4.91
N ARG A 100 -10.49 -4.60 3.74
CA ARG A 100 -11.19 -5.73 3.11
C ARG A 100 -10.23 -6.81 2.64
N GLU A 101 -9.12 -6.44 2.01
CA GLU A 101 -8.10 -7.40 1.59
C GLU A 101 -7.54 -8.19 2.78
N LEU A 102 -7.28 -7.53 3.91
CA LEU A 102 -6.81 -8.20 5.12
C LEU A 102 -7.84 -9.20 5.69
N LEU A 103 -9.14 -8.87 5.62
CA LEU A 103 -10.20 -9.79 6.01
C LEU A 103 -10.23 -11.02 5.09
N GLU A 104 -10.09 -10.83 3.78
CA GLU A 104 -10.04 -11.92 2.81
C GLU A 104 -8.82 -12.83 3.05
N ASP A 105 -7.63 -12.24 3.21
CA ASP A 105 -6.39 -12.98 3.54
C ASP A 105 -6.57 -13.81 4.81
N TYR A 106 -7.17 -13.23 5.84
CA TYR A 106 -7.41 -13.90 7.12
C TYR A 106 -8.43 -15.04 7.02
N ASP A 107 -9.51 -14.84 6.27
CA ASP A 107 -10.51 -15.88 6.01
C ASP A 107 -9.93 -17.06 5.21
N ILE A 108 -8.99 -16.79 4.29
CA ILE A 108 -8.24 -17.84 3.58
C ILE A 108 -7.38 -18.62 4.58
N CYS A 109 -6.60 -17.95 5.43
CA CYS A 109 -5.74 -18.60 6.42
C CYS A 109 -6.50 -19.41 7.48
N LYS A 110 -7.73 -18.99 7.83
CA LYS A 110 -8.59 -19.72 8.77
C LYS A 110 -9.14 -21.03 8.22
N ARG A 111 -9.25 -21.19 6.91
CA ARG A 111 -9.79 -22.41 6.32
C ARG A 111 -8.73 -23.51 6.46
N PRO A 112 -8.99 -24.60 7.21
CA PRO A 112 -8.10 -25.74 7.18
C PRO A 112 -8.02 -26.24 5.73
N ASN A 113 -6.81 -26.51 5.24
CA ASN A 113 -6.57 -27.05 3.91
C ASN A 113 -7.53 -28.23 3.69
N ARG A 114 -8.50 -28.04 2.77
CA ARG A 114 -9.49 -29.07 2.40
C ARG A 114 -8.82 -30.23 1.70
#